data_AF-A0A2E8UUM0-F1
#
_entry.id   AF-A0A2E8UUM0-F1
#
_cell.length_a   1.000
_cell.length_b   1.000
_cell.length_c   1.000
_cell.angle_alpha   90.00
_cell.angle_beta   90.00
_cell.angle_gamma   90.00
#
_symmetry.space_group_name_H-M   'P 1'
#
loop_
_entity.id
_entity.type
_entity.pdbx_description
1 polymer ?
#
loop_
_entity_poly.entity_id
_entity_poly.type
_entity_poly.pdbx_seq_one_letter_code
_entity_poly.pdbx_strand_id
1 'polypeptide(L)'
;MSFWKKKTEKWVESPLHNNWYQSSSYFLSSFALITSVDEEGVTSIGPYQLSFPFGVIERREWIVISRRGSNTSKNLLRNKKCALNFVEYDKKHIPNIVDLGYPGQAPEEKMKDCTFELEDTPTKSFVNDPERPKVIKEAFQVFECELNDNPDDFHYAGTEFTEYLLLKINHVHLRERWRNNLDKGNDMEIPNMPISFGFRNANQFWFAKHKKAFWLPTPENKGAKHDAVMYIANRLDEEVTFTENACKQLTGIPKVFVKTALKGIIKEAKSQGITTIDKAFIEEVNSKRQ
;
A
#
# COMPACT_ATOMS: atom_id res chain seq x y z
N MET A 1 -1.73 43.76 16.39
CA MET A 1 -1.67 42.67 17.38
C MET A 1 -2.95 41.87 17.28
N SER A 2 -2.89 40.63 16.78
CA SER A 2 -4.09 39.79 16.62
C SER A 2 -4.34 39.02 17.92
N PHE A 3 -5.21 39.57 18.78
CA PHE A 3 -5.68 38.94 20.01
C PHE A 3 -6.88 38.04 19.73
N TRP A 4 -6.67 36.92 19.03
CA TRP A 4 -7.65 35.83 19.04
C TRP A 4 -7.31 34.92 20.22
N LYS A 5 -7.96 35.13 21.36
CA LYS A 5 -7.98 34.11 22.43
C LYS A 5 -8.53 32.83 21.80
N LYS A 6 -7.70 31.78 21.66
CA LYS A 6 -8.17 30.45 21.30
C LYS A 6 -9.23 30.06 22.31
N LYS A 7 -10.47 29.85 21.86
CA LYS A 7 -11.52 29.26 22.71
C LYS A 7 -11.00 27.89 23.15
N THR A 8 -10.96 27.68 24.47
CA THR A 8 -10.68 26.36 25.02
C THR A 8 -11.92 25.51 24.80
N GLU A 9 -11.84 24.57 23.87
CA GLU A 9 -12.90 23.59 23.62
C GLU A 9 -12.96 22.59 24.78
N LYS A 10 -14.17 22.10 25.09
CA LYS A 10 -14.40 21.08 26.11
C LYS A 10 -14.45 19.70 25.45
N TRP A 11 -13.91 18.69 26.11
CA TRP A 11 -14.14 17.30 25.72
C TRP A 11 -15.60 16.93 25.94
N VAL A 12 -16.20 16.26 24.96
CA VAL A 12 -17.54 15.70 25.01
C VAL A 12 -17.47 14.28 24.47
N GLU A 13 -18.14 13.34 25.14
CA GLU A 13 -18.21 11.95 24.70
C GLU A 13 -19.16 11.81 23.50
N SER A 14 -18.74 11.04 22.50
CA SER A 14 -19.56 10.71 21.33
C SER A 14 -20.26 9.36 21.56
N PRO A 15 -21.54 9.19 21.19
CA PRO A 15 -22.23 7.91 21.34
C PRO A 15 -21.55 6.78 20.54
N LEU A 16 -21.43 5.58 21.11
CA LEU A 16 -20.85 4.41 20.45
C LEU A 16 -21.92 3.64 19.66
N HIS A 17 -22.11 4.01 18.41
CA HIS A 17 -23.04 3.32 17.51
C HIS A 17 -22.36 2.13 16.82
N ASN A 18 -23.16 1.18 16.32
CA ASN A 18 -22.68 0.25 15.30
C ASN A 18 -22.13 1.04 14.12
N ASN A 19 -21.08 0.52 13.47
CA ASN A 19 -20.38 1.23 12.40
C ASN A 19 -19.81 2.59 12.87
N TRP A 20 -19.28 2.61 14.09
CA TRP A 20 -18.80 3.79 14.83
C TRP A 20 -17.86 4.71 14.04
N TYR A 21 -17.05 4.17 13.12
CA TYR A 21 -16.10 4.99 12.35
C TYR A 21 -16.78 5.94 11.36
N GLN A 22 -18.06 5.69 11.06
CA GLN A 22 -18.91 6.51 10.21
C GLN A 22 -19.75 7.50 11.04
N SER A 23 -20.33 7.04 12.15
CA SER A 23 -21.35 7.75 12.93
C SER A 23 -20.87 8.37 14.24
N SER A 24 -19.79 7.85 14.82
CA SER A 24 -19.33 8.19 16.17
C SER A 24 -17.96 8.89 16.20
N SER A 25 -17.16 8.79 15.14
CA SER A 25 -15.81 9.37 15.11
C SER A 25 -15.41 9.87 13.73
N TYR A 26 -14.48 10.83 13.67
CA TYR A 26 -13.90 11.27 12.40
C TYR A 26 -12.76 10.33 11.98
N PHE A 27 -13.10 9.29 11.21
CA PHE A 27 -12.11 8.45 10.53
C PHE A 27 -11.86 8.88 9.07
N LEU A 28 -10.60 8.93 8.67
CA LEU A 28 -10.16 9.17 7.30
C LEU A 28 -9.29 8.01 6.83
N SER A 29 -9.42 7.64 5.56
CA SER A 29 -8.52 6.67 4.93
C SER A 29 -8.53 6.86 3.41
N SER A 30 -7.47 6.40 2.75
CA SER A 30 -7.58 6.01 1.35
C SER A 30 -8.40 4.71 1.24
N PHE A 31 -8.63 4.25 0.02
CA PHE A 31 -9.33 2.99 -0.24
C PHE A 31 -8.63 2.25 -1.38
N ALA A 32 -8.74 0.92 -1.37
CA ALA A 32 -8.37 0.08 -2.49
C ALA A 32 -9.62 -0.20 -3.34
N LEU A 33 -9.48 -0.17 -4.66
CA LEU A 33 -10.45 -0.72 -5.59
C LEU A 33 -10.07 -2.18 -5.86
N ILE A 34 -10.75 -3.11 -5.18
CA ILE A 34 -10.42 -4.53 -5.25
C ILE A 34 -11.14 -5.16 -6.44
N THR A 35 -10.39 -5.71 -7.38
CA THR A 35 -10.93 -6.54 -8.45
C THR A 35 -10.94 -8.01 -8.03
N SER A 36 -12.01 -8.73 -8.38
CA SER A 36 -12.12 -10.18 -8.23
C SER A 36 -13.03 -10.77 -9.31
N VAL A 37 -12.87 -12.07 -9.58
CA VAL A 37 -13.60 -12.78 -10.65
C VAL A 37 -14.69 -13.64 -10.04
N ASP A 38 -15.89 -13.64 -10.63
CA ASP A 38 -16.97 -14.56 -10.25
C ASP A 38 -16.84 -15.93 -10.94
N GLU A 39 -17.86 -16.77 -10.81
CA GLU A 39 -17.87 -18.13 -11.36
C GLU A 39 -17.98 -18.16 -12.90
N GLU A 40 -18.48 -17.07 -13.49
CA GLU A 40 -18.67 -16.93 -14.93
C GLU A 40 -17.51 -16.19 -15.63
N GLY A 41 -16.45 -15.89 -14.87
CA GLY A 41 -15.25 -15.22 -15.40
C GLY A 41 -15.36 -13.69 -15.46
N VAL A 42 -16.39 -13.09 -14.88
CA VAL A 42 -16.58 -11.64 -14.88
C VAL A 42 -15.75 -10.99 -13.78
N THR A 43 -14.83 -10.12 -14.19
CA THR A 43 -14.10 -9.28 -13.24
C THR A 43 -14.99 -8.12 -12.79
N SER A 44 -15.21 -8.01 -11.48
CA SER A 44 -15.92 -6.88 -10.87
C SER A 44 -15.05 -6.10 -9.88
N ILE A 45 -15.39 -4.83 -9.65
CA ILE A 45 -14.66 -3.92 -8.76
C ILE A 45 -15.45 -3.70 -7.47
N GLY A 46 -14.79 -3.72 -6.31
CA GLY A 46 -15.35 -3.28 -5.02
C GLY A 46 -14.45 -2.26 -4.32
N PRO A 47 -14.96 -1.09 -3.88
CA PRO A 47 -14.20 -0.11 -3.12
C PRO A 47 -14.15 -0.45 -1.62
N TYR A 48 -12.96 -0.52 -1.04
CA TYR A 48 -12.77 -0.86 0.38
C TYR A 48 -11.95 0.21 1.12
N GLN A 49 -12.65 1.06 1.89
CA GLN A 49 -12.03 2.05 2.78
C GLN A 49 -11.36 1.40 3.99
N LEU A 50 -11.96 0.34 4.55
CA LEU A 50 -11.40 -0.40 5.67
C LEU A 50 -10.42 -1.47 5.16
N SER A 51 -9.31 -1.01 4.60
CA SER A 51 -8.28 -1.87 4.07
C SER A 51 -6.90 -1.29 4.40
N PHE A 52 -6.03 -2.10 5.01
CA PHE A 52 -4.81 -1.61 5.65
C PHE A 52 -3.63 -2.57 5.48
N PRO A 53 -2.38 -2.08 5.49
CA PRO A 53 -1.22 -2.93 5.72
C PRO A 53 -1.37 -3.69 7.04
N PHE A 54 -0.98 -4.98 7.07
CA PHE A 54 -1.09 -5.82 8.25
C PHE A 54 0.26 -6.48 8.58
N GLY A 55 0.64 -7.52 7.85
CA GLY A 55 1.99 -8.07 7.88
C GLY A 55 2.93 -7.18 7.07
N VAL A 56 3.95 -6.59 7.70
CA VAL A 56 4.85 -5.62 7.05
C VAL A 56 6.29 -6.11 6.95
N ILE A 57 6.87 -6.56 8.08
CA ILE A 57 8.22 -7.12 8.15
C ILE A 57 8.09 -8.63 8.16
N GLU A 58 8.87 -9.33 7.33
CA GLU A 58 8.86 -10.79 7.12
C GLU A 58 7.56 -11.37 6.51
N ARG A 59 6.42 -10.73 6.76
CA ARG A 59 5.13 -10.98 6.12
C ARG A 59 4.79 -9.80 5.23
N ARG A 60 4.17 -10.06 4.07
CA ARG A 60 3.70 -9.05 3.11
C ARG A 60 2.21 -9.20 2.93
N GLU A 61 1.44 -8.59 3.83
CA GLU A 61 0.01 -8.85 3.94
C GLU A 61 -0.81 -7.58 4.15
N TRP A 62 -2.05 -7.64 3.69
CA TRP A 62 -3.02 -6.56 3.72
C TRP A 62 -4.33 -7.09 4.30
N ILE A 63 -4.90 -6.41 5.28
CA ILE A 63 -6.19 -6.80 5.86
C ILE A 63 -7.32 -6.00 5.21
N VAL A 64 -8.39 -6.69 4.81
CA VAL A 64 -9.62 -6.07 4.29
C VAL A 64 -10.77 -6.44 5.20
N ILE A 65 -11.45 -5.43 5.73
CA ILE A 65 -12.70 -5.60 6.47
C ILE A 65 -13.85 -5.46 5.47
N SER A 66 -14.47 -6.58 5.13
CA SER A 66 -15.55 -6.65 4.15
C SER A 66 -16.89 -6.84 4.83
N ARG A 67 -17.96 -6.32 4.20
CA ARG A 67 -19.30 -6.80 4.47
C ARG A 67 -19.40 -8.28 4.07
N ARG A 68 -20.00 -9.10 4.93
CA ARG A 68 -20.25 -10.51 4.64
C ARG A 68 -21.12 -10.67 3.39
N GLY A 69 -20.70 -11.54 2.49
CA GLY A 69 -21.45 -11.85 1.26
C GLY A 69 -21.35 -10.79 0.14
N SER A 70 -20.42 -9.83 0.23
CA SER A 70 -20.09 -8.97 -0.92
C SER A 70 -19.59 -9.83 -2.10
N ASN A 71 -19.71 -9.32 -3.34
CA ASN A 71 -19.19 -10.04 -4.52
C ASN A 71 -17.70 -10.36 -4.36
N THR A 72 -16.91 -9.39 -3.87
CA THR A 72 -15.50 -9.60 -3.55
C THR A 72 -15.31 -10.73 -2.56
N SER A 73 -15.98 -10.69 -1.40
CA SER A 73 -15.79 -11.72 -0.38
C SER A 73 -16.18 -13.12 -0.87
N LYS A 74 -17.33 -13.25 -1.54
CA LYS A 74 -17.76 -14.51 -2.15
C LYS A 74 -16.71 -15.07 -3.11
N ASN A 75 -16.16 -14.21 -3.96
CA ASN A 75 -15.15 -14.60 -4.94
C ASN A 75 -13.85 -15.02 -4.25
N LEU A 76 -13.35 -14.24 -3.28
CA LEU A 76 -12.12 -14.60 -2.56
C LEU A 76 -12.27 -15.87 -1.74
N LEU A 77 -13.42 -16.13 -1.13
CA LEU A 77 -13.65 -17.38 -0.40
C LEU A 77 -13.72 -18.59 -1.35
N ARG A 78 -14.07 -18.38 -2.62
CA ARG A 78 -14.12 -19.43 -3.64
C ARG A 78 -12.76 -19.70 -4.28
N ASN A 79 -12.12 -18.68 -4.86
CA ASN A 79 -10.93 -18.84 -5.69
C ASN A 79 -9.66 -18.19 -5.10
N LYS A 80 -9.78 -17.51 -3.95
CA LYS A 80 -8.69 -16.87 -3.21
C LYS A 80 -7.99 -15.73 -3.93
N LYS A 81 -8.32 -15.36 -5.16
CA LYS A 81 -7.51 -14.47 -6.00
C LYS A 81 -8.15 -13.09 -6.12
N CYS A 82 -7.33 -12.04 -5.95
CA CYS A 82 -7.78 -10.67 -6.17
C CYS A 82 -6.63 -9.74 -6.58
N ALA A 83 -6.97 -8.50 -6.94
CA ALA A 83 -5.99 -7.42 -7.06
C ALA A 83 -6.50 -6.12 -6.40
N LEU A 84 -5.64 -5.45 -5.63
CA LEU A 84 -5.92 -4.14 -5.03
C LEU A 84 -5.38 -3.07 -5.98
N ASN A 85 -6.28 -2.27 -6.51
CA ASN A 85 -5.95 -1.21 -7.46
C ASN A 85 -6.03 0.15 -6.76
N PHE A 86 -5.00 0.98 -6.94
CA PHE A 86 -4.94 2.33 -6.41
C PHE A 86 -4.92 3.34 -7.56
N VAL A 87 -5.88 4.25 -7.53
CA VAL A 87 -6.09 5.28 -8.57
C VAL A 87 -5.83 6.67 -7.99
N GLU A 88 -5.43 7.60 -8.84
CA GLU A 88 -5.39 9.00 -8.47
C GLU A 88 -6.82 9.58 -8.40
N TYR A 89 -7.00 10.66 -7.65
CA TYR A 89 -8.25 11.38 -7.55
C TYR A 89 -8.61 11.95 -8.93
N ASP A 90 -9.76 11.50 -9.45
CA ASP A 90 -10.46 12.10 -10.57
C ASP A 90 -11.91 12.35 -10.17
N LYS A 91 -12.33 13.61 -10.22
CA LYS A 91 -13.69 14.03 -9.91
C LYS A 91 -14.75 13.29 -10.76
N LYS A 92 -14.39 12.88 -11.99
CA LYS A 92 -15.29 12.12 -12.89
C LYS A 92 -15.54 10.69 -12.41
N HIS A 93 -14.53 10.04 -11.82
CA HIS A 93 -14.66 8.65 -11.35
C HIS A 93 -15.28 8.54 -9.95
N ILE A 94 -15.20 9.58 -9.12
CA ILE A 94 -15.73 9.53 -7.73
C ILE A 94 -17.20 9.05 -7.64
N PRO A 95 -18.15 9.55 -8.46
CA PRO A 95 -19.53 9.05 -8.41
C PRO A 95 -19.64 7.55 -8.71
N ASN A 96 -18.90 7.05 -9.70
CA ASN A 96 -18.91 5.63 -10.05
C ASN A 96 -18.22 4.76 -8.98
N ILE A 97 -17.19 5.27 -8.29
CA ILE A 97 -16.60 4.59 -7.13
C ILE A 97 -17.66 4.38 -6.04
N VAL A 98 -18.52 5.37 -5.77
CA VAL A 98 -19.61 5.23 -4.79
C VAL A 98 -20.63 4.19 -5.27
N ASP A 99 -21.00 4.25 -6.55
CA ASP A 99 -21.94 3.31 -7.18
C ASP A 99 -21.46 1.85 -7.08
N LEU A 100 -20.18 1.60 -7.39
CA LEU A 100 -19.52 0.30 -7.21
C LEU A 100 -19.47 -0.16 -5.74
N GLY A 101 -19.74 0.71 -4.76
CA GLY A 101 -19.83 0.35 -3.36
C GLY A 101 -21.21 -0.19 -2.93
N TYR A 102 -22.25 -0.03 -3.76
CA TYR A 102 -23.59 -0.43 -3.38
C TYR A 102 -23.76 -1.97 -3.36
N PRO A 103 -24.43 -2.51 -2.33
CA PRO A 103 -24.65 -3.94 -2.18
C PRO A 103 -25.81 -4.42 -3.07
N GLY A 104 -25.83 -5.72 -3.36
CA GLY A 104 -27.00 -6.40 -3.93
C GLY A 104 -27.05 -6.47 -5.45
N GLN A 105 -26.10 -5.87 -6.16
CA GLN A 105 -25.97 -5.99 -7.62
C GLN A 105 -25.12 -7.19 -8.01
N ALA A 106 -25.54 -7.92 -9.05
CA ALA A 106 -24.71 -8.95 -9.67
C ALA A 106 -23.45 -8.33 -10.30
N PRO A 107 -22.32 -9.05 -10.39
CA PRO A 107 -21.09 -8.56 -11.02
C PRO A 107 -21.29 -7.94 -12.40
N GLU A 108 -22.07 -8.55 -13.30
CA GLU A 108 -22.33 -8.03 -14.64
C GLU A 108 -23.12 -6.73 -14.60
N GLU A 109 -24.18 -6.68 -13.80
CA GLU A 109 -24.99 -5.47 -13.62
C GLU A 109 -24.15 -4.32 -13.09
N LYS A 110 -23.35 -4.59 -12.07
CA LYS A 110 -22.45 -3.65 -11.43
C LYS A 110 -21.42 -3.06 -12.40
N MET A 111 -21.00 -3.85 -13.38
CA MET A 111 -19.95 -3.44 -14.32
C MET A 111 -20.48 -2.76 -15.59
N LYS A 112 -21.81 -2.76 -15.84
CA LYS A 112 -22.42 -2.12 -17.05
C LYS A 112 -22.07 -0.64 -17.18
N ASP A 113 -22.16 0.09 -16.08
CA ASP A 113 -21.92 1.54 -16.02
C ASP A 113 -20.55 1.87 -15.39
N CYS A 114 -19.66 0.88 -15.31
CA CYS A 114 -18.31 1.08 -14.80
C CYS A 114 -17.53 2.04 -15.71
N THR A 115 -16.99 3.10 -15.10
CA THR A 115 -16.24 4.14 -15.81
C THR A 115 -14.75 3.83 -15.96
N PHE A 116 -14.26 2.80 -15.27
CA PHE A 116 -12.87 2.35 -15.35
C PHE A 116 -12.67 1.35 -16.49
N GLU A 117 -11.56 1.48 -17.22
CA GLU A 117 -11.13 0.45 -18.15
C GLU A 117 -10.37 -0.67 -17.42
N LEU A 118 -10.64 -1.92 -17.80
CA LEU A 118 -9.94 -3.08 -17.29
C LEU A 118 -8.92 -3.59 -18.32
N GLU A 119 -7.72 -3.95 -17.85
CA GLU A 119 -6.69 -4.59 -18.66
C GLU A 119 -6.15 -5.84 -17.97
N ASP A 120 -5.45 -6.68 -18.73
CA ASP A 120 -4.90 -7.92 -18.19
C ASP A 120 -3.84 -7.62 -17.13
N THR A 121 -3.69 -8.55 -16.20
CA THR A 121 -2.66 -8.51 -15.16
C THR A 121 -1.25 -8.32 -15.76
N PRO A 122 -0.40 -7.46 -15.16
CA PRO A 122 0.99 -7.29 -15.57
C PRO A 122 1.87 -8.52 -15.30
N THR A 123 1.44 -9.43 -14.41
CA THR A 123 2.16 -10.68 -14.14
C THR A 123 1.88 -11.69 -15.23
N LYS A 124 2.87 -11.93 -16.10
CA LYS A 124 2.74 -12.82 -17.27
C LYS A 124 2.19 -14.21 -16.95
N SER A 125 2.57 -14.79 -15.81
CA SER A 125 2.08 -16.10 -15.38
C SER A 125 0.61 -16.11 -14.95
N PHE A 126 0.01 -14.94 -14.71
CA PHE A 126 -1.39 -14.80 -14.31
C PHE A 126 -2.33 -14.45 -15.46
N VAL A 127 -1.82 -14.01 -16.61
CA VAL A 127 -2.64 -13.54 -17.75
C VAL A 127 -3.64 -14.58 -18.25
N ASN A 128 -3.23 -15.86 -18.28
CA ASN A 128 -4.08 -16.96 -18.77
C ASN A 128 -4.83 -17.69 -17.65
N ASP A 129 -4.78 -17.19 -16.42
CA ASP A 129 -5.52 -17.77 -15.28
C ASP A 129 -6.93 -17.16 -15.24
N PRO A 130 -7.99 -17.92 -15.59
CA PRO A 130 -9.35 -17.39 -15.66
C PRO A 130 -9.91 -16.96 -14.29
N GLU A 131 -9.28 -17.38 -13.19
CA GLU A 131 -9.68 -16.95 -11.84
C GLU A 131 -8.94 -15.69 -11.36
N ARG A 132 -7.93 -15.23 -12.11
CA ARG A 132 -7.22 -13.98 -11.81
C ARG A 132 -8.00 -12.82 -12.41
N PRO A 133 -8.31 -11.79 -11.62
CA PRO A 133 -9.03 -10.64 -12.15
C PRO A 133 -8.15 -9.81 -13.06
N LYS A 134 -8.81 -9.12 -13.98
CA LYS A 134 -8.24 -7.95 -14.64
C LYS A 134 -7.94 -6.84 -13.62
N VAL A 135 -7.04 -5.94 -14.01
CA VAL A 135 -6.63 -4.79 -13.20
C VAL A 135 -7.18 -3.50 -13.81
N ILE A 136 -7.30 -2.44 -13.00
CA ILE A 136 -7.76 -1.14 -13.47
C ILE A 136 -6.64 -0.46 -14.24
N LYS A 137 -6.89 -0.11 -15.50
CA LYS A 137 -5.90 0.49 -16.39
C LYS A 137 -5.46 1.88 -15.92
N GLU A 138 -6.32 2.64 -15.27
CA GLU A 138 -5.97 3.95 -14.72
C GLU A 138 -5.20 3.86 -13.39
N ALA A 139 -5.04 2.66 -12.82
CA ALA A 139 -4.32 2.48 -11.57
C ALA A 139 -2.84 2.85 -11.73
N PHE A 140 -2.34 3.60 -10.74
CA PHE A 140 -0.93 3.91 -10.64
C PHE A 140 -0.11 2.81 -9.95
N GLN A 141 -0.80 2.01 -9.13
CA GLN A 141 -0.26 0.93 -8.33
C GLN A 141 -1.28 -0.21 -8.24
N VAL A 142 -0.79 -1.45 -8.34
CA VAL A 142 -1.59 -2.67 -8.20
C VAL A 142 -0.85 -3.63 -7.27
N PHE A 143 -1.56 -4.18 -6.29
CA PHE A 143 -1.11 -5.36 -5.56
C PHE A 143 -1.89 -6.58 -6.02
N GLU A 144 -1.20 -7.59 -6.49
CA GLU A 144 -1.82 -8.87 -6.82
C GLU A 144 -1.73 -9.78 -5.61
N CYS A 145 -2.87 -10.30 -5.18
CA CYS A 145 -2.99 -10.92 -3.88
C CYS A 145 -3.72 -12.25 -3.91
N GLU A 146 -3.48 -13.04 -2.86
CA GLU A 146 -4.20 -14.26 -2.54
C GLU A 146 -4.74 -14.17 -1.11
N LEU A 147 -5.93 -14.73 -0.86
CA LEU A 147 -6.48 -14.86 0.48
C LEU A 147 -5.63 -15.86 1.28
N ASN A 148 -5.08 -15.41 2.40
CA ASN A 148 -4.54 -16.27 3.44
C ASN A 148 -5.67 -16.65 4.41
N ASP A 149 -6.24 -17.82 4.22
CA ASP A 149 -7.28 -18.42 5.07
C ASP A 149 -6.73 -19.46 6.06
N ASN A 150 -5.40 -19.49 6.26
CA ASN A 150 -4.77 -20.37 7.25
C ASN A 150 -5.06 -19.85 8.68
N PRO A 151 -5.82 -20.60 9.51
CA PRO A 151 -6.19 -20.14 10.85
C PRO A 151 -5.00 -20.03 11.81
N ASP A 152 -3.89 -20.75 11.54
CA ASP A 152 -2.68 -20.67 12.35
C ASP A 152 -1.94 -19.34 12.14
N ASP A 153 -2.09 -18.73 10.95
CA ASP A 153 -1.43 -17.46 10.60
C ASP A 153 -2.22 -16.25 11.12
N PHE A 154 -3.54 -16.32 11.05
CA PHE A 154 -4.48 -15.31 11.51
C PHE A 154 -5.92 -15.87 11.56
N HIS A 155 -6.56 -15.76 12.73
CA HIS A 155 -7.98 -16.08 12.86
C HIS A 155 -8.73 -14.95 13.58
N TYR A 156 -9.75 -14.42 12.90
CA TYR A 156 -10.74 -13.54 13.50
C TYR A 156 -12.13 -13.94 12.99
N ALA A 157 -12.99 -14.43 13.89
CA ALA A 157 -14.23 -15.12 13.54
C ALA A 157 -15.26 -14.27 12.74
N GLY A 158 -15.09 -12.94 12.74
CA GLY A 158 -16.04 -12.02 12.13
C GLY A 158 -17.41 -12.05 12.81
N THR A 159 -18.43 -11.55 12.12
CA THR A 159 -19.83 -11.54 12.57
C THR A 159 -20.73 -11.90 11.40
N GLU A 160 -22.03 -12.08 11.62
CA GLU A 160 -23.01 -12.27 10.53
C GLU A 160 -23.00 -11.13 9.48
N PHE A 161 -22.43 -9.96 9.82
CA PHE A 161 -22.35 -8.80 8.94
C PHE A 161 -20.94 -8.54 8.37
N THR A 162 -19.89 -9.09 8.98
CA THR A 162 -18.51 -8.65 8.72
C THR A 162 -17.54 -9.82 8.61
N GLU A 163 -16.66 -9.73 7.62
CA GLU A 163 -15.59 -10.68 7.34
C GLU A 163 -14.24 -9.96 7.29
N TYR A 164 -13.19 -10.68 7.64
CA TYR A 164 -11.82 -10.17 7.74
C TYR A 164 -10.96 -11.00 6.79
N LEU A 165 -10.61 -10.41 5.65
CA LEU A 165 -9.91 -11.08 4.57
C LEU A 165 -8.45 -10.67 4.65
N LEU A 166 -7.60 -11.56 5.15
CA LEU A 166 -6.15 -11.35 5.18
C LEU A 166 -5.56 -11.72 3.82
N LEU A 167 -5.01 -10.75 3.12
CA LEU A 167 -4.52 -10.90 1.76
C LEU A 167 -3.00 -10.94 1.76
N LYS A 168 -2.42 -12.05 1.30
CA LYS A 168 -1.00 -12.16 1.00
C LYS A 168 -0.71 -11.46 -0.31
N ILE A 169 0.27 -10.55 -0.30
CA ILE A 169 0.71 -9.83 -1.49
C ILE A 169 1.73 -10.70 -2.23
N ASN A 170 1.40 -11.13 -3.45
CA ASN A 170 2.31 -11.89 -4.31
C ASN A 170 3.22 -10.93 -5.10
N HIS A 171 2.64 -9.90 -5.72
CA HIS A 171 3.34 -8.93 -6.55
C HIS A 171 2.87 -7.50 -6.29
N VAL A 172 3.81 -6.57 -6.40
CA VAL A 172 3.55 -5.12 -6.36
C VAL A 172 3.97 -4.52 -7.69
N HIS A 173 3.00 -3.95 -8.41
CA HIS A 173 3.22 -3.29 -9.68
C HIS A 173 3.01 -1.79 -9.53
N LEU A 174 3.88 -1.03 -10.18
CA LEU A 174 3.78 0.43 -10.29
C LEU A 174 3.88 0.78 -11.77
N ARG A 175 3.12 1.78 -12.21
CA ARG A 175 3.38 2.39 -13.53
C ARG A 175 4.81 2.92 -13.55
N GLU A 176 5.45 2.86 -14.72
CA GLU A 176 6.87 3.21 -14.88
C GLU A 176 7.22 4.57 -14.26
N ARG A 177 6.39 5.60 -14.49
CA ARG A 177 6.59 6.93 -13.89
C ARG A 177 6.70 6.86 -12.36
N TRP A 178 5.85 6.05 -11.72
CA TRP A 178 5.77 5.93 -10.27
C TRP A 178 6.84 5.01 -9.73
N ARG A 179 7.24 3.97 -10.46
CA ARG A 179 8.41 3.16 -10.11
C ARG A 179 9.67 4.02 -10.11
N ASN A 180 9.89 4.81 -11.17
CA ASN A 180 11.05 5.69 -11.30
C ASN A 180 11.02 6.82 -10.24
N ASN A 181 9.83 7.29 -9.87
CA ASN A 181 9.65 8.31 -8.85
C ASN A 181 10.18 7.90 -7.46
N LEU A 182 10.13 6.61 -7.10
CA LEU A 182 10.68 6.11 -5.83
C LEU A 182 12.19 6.35 -5.69
N ASP A 183 12.91 6.47 -6.81
CA ASP A 183 14.36 6.67 -6.80
C ASP A 183 14.80 8.14 -6.65
N LYS A 184 13.86 9.10 -6.73
CA LYS A 184 14.11 10.55 -6.66
C LYS A 184 14.46 11.08 -5.25
N GLY A 185 14.30 10.28 -4.20
CA GLY A 185 14.59 10.71 -2.82
C GLY A 185 13.73 11.90 -2.40
N ASN A 186 14.36 13.05 -2.09
CA ASN A 186 13.65 14.25 -1.63
C ASN A 186 12.78 14.91 -2.70
N ASP A 187 13.04 14.62 -3.99
CA ASP A 187 12.29 15.15 -5.12
C ASP A 187 11.15 14.21 -5.56
N MET A 188 10.81 13.22 -4.72
CA MET A 188 9.71 12.30 -4.95
C MET A 188 8.37 13.05 -4.95
N GLU A 189 7.53 12.74 -5.93
CA GLU A 189 6.15 13.19 -5.99
C GLU A 189 5.22 12.20 -5.25
N ILE A 190 4.12 12.68 -4.70
CA ILE A 190 3.13 11.81 -4.05
C ILE A 190 1.91 11.70 -4.98
N PRO A 191 1.46 10.47 -5.34
CA PRO A 191 0.23 10.28 -6.12
C PRO A 191 -0.93 11.03 -5.48
N ASN A 192 -1.75 11.67 -6.31
CA ASN A 192 -2.86 12.48 -5.83
C ASN A 192 -4.02 11.60 -5.36
N MET A 193 -3.82 10.78 -4.32
CA MET A 193 -4.78 9.75 -3.89
C MET A 193 -6.07 10.38 -3.34
N PRO A 194 -7.26 9.84 -3.68
CA PRO A 194 -8.51 10.29 -3.10
C PRO A 194 -8.55 9.96 -1.60
N ILE A 195 -9.02 10.92 -0.80
CA ILE A 195 -9.28 10.72 0.63
C ILE A 195 -10.77 10.48 0.81
N SER A 196 -11.15 9.42 1.52
CA SER A 196 -12.54 9.18 1.91
C SER A 196 -12.70 9.35 3.42
N PHE A 197 -13.78 10.03 3.81
CA PHE A 197 -14.22 10.13 5.20
C PHE A 197 -15.38 9.17 5.51
N GLY A 198 -15.65 8.23 4.61
CA GLY A 198 -16.74 7.28 4.71
C GLY A 198 -18.12 7.94 4.60
N PHE A 199 -19.12 7.17 4.99
CA PHE A 199 -20.51 7.61 5.12
C PHE A 199 -20.64 8.49 6.37
N ARG A 200 -21.27 9.66 6.26
CA ARG A 200 -21.45 10.58 7.41
C ARG A 200 -22.90 10.86 7.74
N ASN A 201 -23.77 10.62 6.78
CA ASN A 201 -25.21 10.74 6.93
C ASN A 201 -25.87 9.70 6.02
N ALA A 202 -27.15 9.40 6.24
CA ALA A 202 -27.92 8.31 5.62
C ALA A 202 -27.92 8.27 4.07
N ASN A 203 -27.38 9.28 3.39
CA ASN A 203 -27.42 9.43 1.94
C ASN A 203 -26.15 10.08 1.34
N GLN A 204 -25.03 10.16 2.08
CA GLN A 204 -23.85 10.92 1.61
C GLN A 204 -22.50 10.28 1.94
N PHE A 205 -21.62 10.27 0.94
CA PHE A 205 -20.21 9.92 1.05
C PHE A 205 -19.35 11.17 0.89
N TRP A 206 -18.33 11.29 1.74
CA TRP A 206 -17.44 12.44 1.75
C TRP A 206 -16.08 12.09 1.19
N PHE A 207 -15.67 12.80 0.14
CA PHE A 207 -14.34 12.69 -0.47
C PHE A 207 -13.61 14.01 -0.40
N ALA A 208 -12.28 13.95 -0.32
CA ALA A 208 -11.41 15.10 -0.46
C ALA A 208 -10.25 14.80 -1.41
N LYS A 209 -9.79 15.86 -2.07
CA LYS A 209 -8.50 15.93 -2.73
C LYS A 209 -7.50 16.56 -1.76
N HIS A 210 -6.32 15.96 -1.59
CA HIS A 210 -5.30 16.57 -0.73
C HIS A 210 -4.61 17.77 -1.41
N LYS A 211 -4.06 18.67 -0.59
CA LYS A 211 -3.12 19.70 -1.07
C LYS A 211 -1.78 19.06 -1.46
N LYS A 212 -0.91 19.80 -2.16
CA LYS A 212 0.45 19.33 -2.46
C LYS A 212 1.13 18.80 -1.20
N ALA A 213 1.62 17.56 -1.27
CA ALA A 213 2.34 16.94 -0.15
C ALA A 213 3.65 17.68 0.13
N PHE A 214 4.09 17.64 1.38
CA PHE A 214 5.37 18.18 1.83
C PHE A 214 6.05 17.15 2.73
N TRP A 215 7.38 17.16 2.79
CA TRP A 215 8.16 16.28 3.64
C TRP A 215 8.88 17.08 4.73
N LEU A 216 9.19 16.41 5.84
CA LEU A 216 10.01 16.94 6.92
C LEU A 216 11.26 16.04 7.07
N PRO A 217 12.44 16.61 7.35
CA PRO A 217 13.64 15.80 7.53
C PRO A 217 13.52 14.90 8.77
N THR A 218 14.19 13.75 8.71
CA THR A 218 14.39 12.90 9.89
C THR A 218 15.13 13.69 10.98
N PRO A 219 14.73 13.58 12.26
CA PRO A 219 15.44 14.25 13.37
C PRO A 219 16.91 13.83 13.44
N GLU A 220 17.84 14.80 13.46
CA GLU A 220 19.27 14.51 13.32
C GLU A 220 19.95 13.95 14.58
N ASN A 221 19.33 14.15 15.75
CA ASN A 221 19.90 13.77 17.05
C ASN A 221 19.15 12.61 17.72
N LYS A 222 18.46 11.77 16.96
CA LYS A 222 17.73 10.61 17.47
C LYS A 222 18.20 9.35 16.75
N GLY A 223 18.60 8.33 17.53
CA GLY A 223 19.08 7.04 17.01
C GLY A 223 20.59 6.98 16.78
N ALA A 224 21.12 5.79 16.49
CA ALA A 224 22.54 5.64 16.19
C ALA A 224 22.81 6.04 14.73
N LYS A 225 23.92 6.72 14.45
CA LYS A 225 24.26 7.22 13.10
C LYS A 225 24.30 6.11 12.04
N HIS A 226 24.62 4.88 12.44
CA HIS A 226 24.69 3.73 11.53
C HIS A 226 23.31 3.19 11.16
N ASP A 227 22.26 3.44 11.95
CA ASP A 227 20.90 2.98 11.68
C ASP A 227 20.38 3.55 10.35
N ALA A 228 20.65 4.84 10.09
CA ALA A 228 20.27 5.48 8.84
C ALA A 228 20.99 4.85 7.63
N VAL A 229 22.27 4.51 7.79
CA VAL A 229 23.05 3.85 6.73
C VAL A 229 22.53 2.44 6.48
N MET A 230 22.31 1.66 7.55
CA MET A 230 21.77 0.31 7.47
C MET A 230 20.38 0.29 6.84
N TYR A 231 19.52 1.25 7.23
CA TYR A 231 18.18 1.42 6.68
C TYR A 231 18.21 1.64 5.16
N ILE A 232 19.14 2.48 4.67
CA ILE A 232 19.28 2.75 3.24
C ILE A 232 19.89 1.52 2.55
N ALA A 233 20.98 0.98 3.08
CA ALA A 233 21.78 -0.09 2.48
C ALA A 233 20.94 -1.35 2.19
N ASN A 234 20.20 -1.84 3.18
CA ASN A 234 19.42 -3.07 3.08
C ASN A 234 18.08 -2.91 2.34
N ARG A 235 17.86 -1.76 1.68
CA ARG A 235 16.74 -1.50 0.76
C ARG A 235 17.18 -1.31 -0.69
N LEU A 236 18.49 -1.30 -0.96
CA LEU A 236 19.01 -1.06 -2.30
C LEU A 236 19.09 -2.31 -3.16
N ASP A 237 19.12 -3.49 -2.53
CA ASP A 237 19.25 -4.79 -3.21
C ASP A 237 18.52 -5.87 -2.41
N GLU A 238 17.92 -6.84 -3.11
CA GLU A 238 17.16 -7.94 -2.49
C GLU A 238 18.05 -9.11 -2.08
N GLU A 239 19.26 -9.24 -2.67
CA GLU A 239 20.14 -10.39 -2.49
C GLU A 239 21.36 -10.09 -1.61
N VAL A 240 21.67 -8.80 -1.43
CA VAL A 240 22.87 -8.34 -0.72
C VAL A 240 22.48 -7.59 0.55
N THR A 241 23.02 -8.04 1.69
CA THR A 241 22.73 -7.45 3.01
C THR A 241 24.01 -6.91 3.64
N PHE A 242 23.93 -5.71 4.23
CA PHE A 242 24.99 -5.10 5.04
C PHE A 242 24.78 -5.44 6.51
N THR A 243 25.86 -5.83 7.16
CA THR A 243 25.90 -5.99 8.62
C THR A 243 25.96 -4.63 9.33
N GLU A 244 25.59 -4.59 10.60
CA GLU A 244 25.70 -3.39 11.44
C GLU A 244 27.14 -2.83 11.47
N ASN A 245 28.14 -3.72 11.58
CA ASN A 245 29.54 -3.32 11.63
C ASN A 245 30.05 -2.74 10.31
N ALA A 246 29.56 -3.22 9.16
CA ALA A 246 29.81 -2.59 7.87
C ALA A 246 29.19 -1.18 7.82
N CYS A 247 27.94 -1.03 8.24
CA CYS A 247 27.25 0.26 8.23
C CYS A 247 27.92 1.30 9.15
N LYS A 248 28.52 0.89 10.27
CA LYS A 248 29.30 1.78 11.16
C LYS A 248 30.48 2.42 10.43
N GLN A 249 31.19 1.68 9.57
CA GLN A 249 32.31 2.20 8.78
C GLN A 249 31.88 3.27 7.75
N LEU A 250 30.61 3.29 7.38
CA LEU A 250 30.07 4.13 6.31
C LEU A 250 29.37 5.40 6.84
N THR A 251 29.35 5.61 8.17
CA THR A 251 28.69 6.78 8.81
C THR A 251 29.34 8.12 8.49
N GLY A 252 30.61 8.12 8.04
CA GLY A 252 31.33 9.33 7.63
C GLY A 252 30.96 9.83 6.23
N ILE A 253 30.23 9.05 5.44
CA ILE A 253 29.85 9.44 4.08
C ILE A 253 28.78 10.54 4.13
N PRO A 254 28.97 11.69 3.46
CA PRO A 254 27.94 12.73 3.41
C PRO A 254 26.62 12.18 2.84
N LYS A 255 25.48 12.53 3.45
CA LYS A 255 24.14 11.97 3.13
C LYS A 255 23.83 11.94 1.63
N VAL A 256 24.19 12.99 0.90
CA VAL A 256 23.98 13.12 -0.56
C VAL A 256 24.72 12.06 -1.39
N PHE A 257 25.79 11.47 -0.86
CA PHE A 257 26.61 10.47 -1.54
C PHE A 257 26.38 9.05 -1.04
N VAL A 258 25.68 8.86 0.09
CA VAL A 258 25.47 7.54 0.72
C VAL A 258 24.86 6.53 -0.26
N LYS A 259 23.78 6.88 -0.97
CA LYS A 259 23.12 5.97 -1.92
C LYS A 259 24.07 5.56 -3.07
N THR A 260 24.82 6.50 -3.62
CA THR A 260 25.79 6.24 -4.70
C THR A 260 26.93 5.35 -4.23
N ALA A 261 27.48 5.62 -3.04
CA ALA A 261 28.54 4.82 -2.46
C ALA A 261 28.08 3.38 -2.20
N LEU A 262 26.91 3.20 -1.57
CA LEU A 262 26.32 1.89 -1.29
C LEU A 262 26.06 1.09 -2.57
N LYS A 263 25.51 1.71 -3.63
CA LYS A 263 25.34 1.04 -4.93
C LYS A 263 26.67 0.56 -5.53
N GLY A 264 27.73 1.36 -5.38
CA GLY A 264 29.07 0.96 -5.82
C GLY A 264 29.61 -0.25 -5.04
N ILE A 265 29.39 -0.29 -3.72
CA ILE A 265 29.81 -1.41 -2.86
C ILE A 265 29.00 -2.67 -3.20
N ILE A 266 27.68 -2.55 -3.42
CA ILE A 266 26.82 -3.67 -3.84
C ILE A 266 27.31 -4.24 -5.18
N LYS A 267 27.63 -3.37 -6.15
CA LYS A 267 28.13 -3.80 -7.45
C LYS A 267 29.43 -4.61 -7.32
N GLU A 268 30.36 -4.15 -6.49
CA GLU A 268 31.62 -4.85 -6.22
C GLU A 268 31.38 -6.20 -5.51
N ALA A 269 30.49 -6.22 -4.50
CA ALA A 269 30.13 -7.45 -3.80
C ALA A 269 29.54 -8.49 -4.76
N LYS A 270 28.62 -8.06 -5.64
CA LYS A 270 28.04 -8.93 -6.68
C LYS A 270 29.08 -9.46 -7.65
N SER A 271 30.07 -8.66 -8.07
CA SER A 271 31.15 -9.14 -8.92
C SER A 271 32.04 -10.20 -8.26
N GLN A 272 32.06 -10.26 -6.93
CA GLN A 272 32.80 -11.25 -6.15
C GLN A 272 31.92 -12.38 -5.61
N GLY A 273 30.62 -12.40 -5.93
CA GLY A 273 29.68 -13.41 -5.42
C GLY A 273 29.35 -13.27 -3.92
N ILE A 274 29.58 -12.09 -3.33
CA ILE A 274 29.36 -11.83 -1.90
C ILE A 274 27.93 -11.32 -1.68
N THR A 275 27.19 -12.00 -0.81
CA THR A 275 25.81 -11.65 -0.45
C THR A 275 25.68 -10.97 0.91
N THR A 276 26.72 -11.07 1.76
CA THR A 276 26.76 -10.39 3.07
C THR A 276 27.98 -9.49 3.14
N ILE A 277 27.75 -8.19 3.22
CA ILE A 277 28.79 -7.16 3.33
C ILE A 277 29.07 -6.91 4.81
N ASP A 278 30.25 -7.33 5.24
CA ASP A 278 30.75 -7.13 6.60
C ASP A 278 31.82 -6.04 6.68
N LYS A 279 32.38 -5.84 7.87
CA LYS A 279 33.42 -4.84 8.09
C LYS A 279 34.66 -5.10 7.22
N ALA A 280 35.08 -6.36 7.08
CA ALA A 280 36.29 -6.72 6.35
C ALA A 280 36.16 -6.39 4.85
N PHE A 281 34.99 -6.67 4.27
CA PHE A 281 34.71 -6.31 2.89
C PHE A 281 34.77 -4.79 2.66
N ILE A 282 34.22 -3.99 3.58
CA ILE A 282 34.30 -2.52 3.48
C ILE A 282 35.74 -2.02 3.55
N GLU A 283 36.57 -2.62 4.42
CA GLU A 283 37.99 -2.28 4.53
C GLU A 283 38.75 -2.62 3.23
N GLU A 284 38.45 -3.76 2.60
CA GLU A 284 39.01 -4.15 1.30
C GLU A 284 38.60 -3.20 0.17
N VAL A 285 37.32 -2.81 0.11
CA VAL A 285 36.83 -1.88 -0.92
C VAL A 285 37.47 -0.50 -0.76
N ASN A 286 37.69 -0.05 0.47
CA ASN A 286 38.33 1.23 0.74
C ASN A 286 39.82 1.21 0.41
N SER A 287 40.53 0.10 0.62
CA SER A 287 41.95 -0.01 0.27
C SER A 287 42.18 0.02 -1.24
N LYS A 288 41.24 -0.50 -2.05
CA LYS A 288 41.26 -0.42 -3.52
C LYS A 288 41.00 0.99 -4.08
N ARG A 289 40.55 1.93 -3.26
CA ARG A 289 40.21 3.32 -3.65
C ARG A 289 41.26 4.35 -3.25
N GLN A 290 42.29 3.95 -2.49
CA GLN A 290 43.49 4.74 -2.22
C GLN A 290 44.53 4.51 -3.31
#